data_AF-A0A6M3IL17-F1
#
_entry.id   AF-A0A6M3IL17-F1
#
_cell.length_a   1.000
_cell.length_b   1.000
_cell.length_c   1.000
_cell.angle_alpha   90.00
_cell.angle_beta   90.00
_cell.angle_gamma   90.00
#
_symmetry.space_group_name_H-M   'P 1'
#
loop_
_entity.id
_entity.type
_entity.pdbx_description
1 polymer ?
#
loop_
_entity_poly.entity_id
_entity_poly.type
_entity_poly.pdbx_seq_one_letter_code
_entity_poly.pdbx_strand_id
1 'polypeptide(L)'
;MAENVLKNVKVYIAGYDLSGDMNEITLSQNVELQDRTVFNSSFRKRKPGLKSVELSGGGFWNSSEGVKGTTRGRIDPVAFERLGTTGNVMSVLPNGASLGSVVYVAPSIIAEYSPGGSIGDMFGYNITANGQESLGRGVLLREGLASSKASTAFNIGVDTTNRKIVTGIHVLESSGASGGSISVIIQASTVIGFTGTPKKLYSAAITTGIVGGSVWCSTKNPTTSYSYVRAKTSQNGTSDKKFKVVVTVGYQK
;
A
#
# COMPACT_ATOMS: atom_id res chain seq x y z
N MET A 1 -9.78 -18.99 -18.32
CA MET A 1 -9.66 -17.54 -18.04
C MET A 1 -10.61 -17.25 -16.89
N ALA A 2 -10.10 -16.83 -15.73
CA ALA A 2 -10.95 -16.54 -14.57
C ALA A 2 -11.30 -15.05 -14.61
N GLU A 3 -12.56 -14.74 -14.87
CA GLU A 3 -13.10 -13.39 -14.73
C GLU A 3 -13.19 -13.09 -13.23
N ASN A 4 -12.50 -12.05 -12.78
CA ASN A 4 -12.51 -11.66 -11.37
C ASN A 4 -13.49 -10.49 -11.20
N VAL A 5 -14.63 -10.76 -10.57
CA VAL A 5 -15.62 -9.73 -10.31
C VAL A 5 -15.16 -8.90 -9.11
N LEU A 6 -14.87 -7.62 -9.34
CA LEU A 6 -14.38 -6.68 -8.34
C LEU A 6 -15.50 -6.26 -7.36
N LYS A 7 -15.93 -7.18 -6.49
CA LYS A 7 -16.95 -6.89 -5.46
C LYS A 7 -16.36 -6.49 -4.11
N ASN A 8 -15.10 -6.85 -3.85
CA ASN A 8 -14.45 -6.67 -2.54
C ASN A 8 -13.05 -6.05 -2.70
N VAL A 9 -12.94 -4.98 -3.48
CA VAL A 9 -11.65 -4.29 -3.64
C VAL A 9 -11.34 -3.52 -2.37
N LYS A 10 -10.15 -3.74 -1.81
CA LYS A 10 -9.66 -2.98 -0.67
C LYS A 10 -8.58 -2.00 -1.10
N VAL A 11 -8.73 -0.75 -0.69
CA VAL A 11 -7.88 0.37 -1.09
C VAL A 11 -7.40 1.07 0.17
N TYR A 12 -6.09 1.08 0.35
CA TYR A 12 -5.45 1.75 1.47
C TYR A 12 -4.58 2.89 0.97
N ILE A 13 -4.84 4.11 1.43
CA ILE A 13 -4.06 5.31 1.08
C ILE A 13 -3.64 6.00 2.38
N ALA A 14 -2.36 6.32 2.52
CA ALA A 14 -1.83 7.10 3.64
C ALA A 14 -2.13 6.52 5.04
N GLY A 15 -2.51 5.24 5.15
CA GLY A 15 -2.89 4.63 6.42
C GLY A 15 -4.40 4.64 6.69
N TYR A 16 -5.22 5.01 5.72
CA TYR A 16 -6.68 4.97 5.80
C TYR A 16 -7.26 3.90 4.89
N ASP A 17 -8.42 3.36 5.28
CA ASP A 17 -9.20 2.42 4.49
C ASP A 17 -10.30 3.19 3.74
N LEU A 18 -10.20 3.22 2.42
CA LEU A 18 -11.14 3.92 1.53
C LEU A 18 -12.10 2.95 0.83
N SER A 19 -12.01 1.66 1.13
CA SER A 19 -12.76 0.61 0.43
C SER A 19 -14.28 0.70 0.60
N GLY A 20 -14.77 1.32 1.67
CA GLY A 20 -16.20 1.48 1.93
C GLY A 20 -16.85 2.67 1.21
N ASP A 21 -16.05 3.64 0.75
CA ASP A 21 -16.55 4.92 0.23
C ASP A 21 -16.31 5.06 -1.29
N MET A 22 -15.68 4.07 -1.94
CA MET A 22 -15.36 4.07 -3.38
C MET A 22 -16.26 3.08 -4.12
N ASN A 23 -16.83 3.50 -5.26
CA ASN A 23 -17.58 2.63 -6.16
C ASN A 23 -16.77 2.25 -7.42
N GLU A 24 -15.73 3.02 -7.73
CA GLU A 24 -14.83 2.79 -8.85
C GLU A 24 -13.38 3.01 -8.43
N ILE A 25 -12.49 2.17 -8.96
CA ILE A 25 -11.05 2.38 -8.85
C ILE A 25 -10.35 1.89 -10.11
N THR A 26 -9.46 2.72 -10.62
CA THR A 26 -8.56 2.41 -11.72
C THR A 26 -7.13 2.54 -11.26
N LEU A 27 -6.32 1.52 -11.52
CA LEU A 27 -4.88 1.53 -11.31
C LEU A 27 -4.19 1.35 -12.66
N SER A 28 -3.46 2.37 -13.11
CA SER A 28 -2.72 2.34 -14.35
C SER A 28 -1.22 2.42 -14.11
N GLN A 29 -0.46 1.67 -14.92
CA GLN A 29 0.99 1.76 -14.98
C GLN A 29 1.39 1.97 -16.44
N ASN A 30 1.99 3.11 -16.73
CA ASN A 30 2.37 3.50 -18.07
C ASN A 30 3.89 3.58 -18.20
N VAL A 31 4.38 3.31 -19.40
CA VAL A 31 5.79 3.50 -19.76
C VAL A 31 5.80 4.32 -21.04
N GLU A 32 6.41 5.50 -20.98
CA GLU A 32 6.59 6.35 -22.15
C GLU A 32 7.51 5.62 -23.14
N LEU A 33 7.17 5.62 -24.43
CA LEU A 33 8.02 5.01 -25.46
C LEU A 33 8.65 6.11 -26.31
N GLN A 34 9.95 6.32 -26.13
CA GLN A 34 10.71 7.28 -26.92
C GLN A 34 11.11 6.66 -28.26
N ASP A 35 10.97 7.43 -29.32
CA ASP A 35 11.36 7.01 -30.66
C ASP A 35 12.87 7.10 -30.83
N ARG A 36 13.50 6.03 -31.32
CA ARG A 36 14.92 5.98 -31.71
C ARG A 36 15.05 5.33 -33.08
N THR A 37 14.23 5.75 -34.01
CA THR A 37 14.33 5.32 -35.41
C THR A 37 15.54 6.03 -36.04
N VAL A 38 16.54 5.25 -36.46
CA VAL A 38 17.73 5.76 -37.14
C VAL A 38 17.52 5.75 -38.66
N PHE A 39 18.23 6.62 -39.38
CA PHE A 39 18.28 6.56 -40.85
C PHE A 39 18.78 5.17 -41.28
N ASN A 40 18.15 4.60 -42.33
CA ASN A 40 18.28 3.20 -42.77
C ASN A 40 17.51 2.14 -41.93
N SER A 41 16.49 2.54 -41.16
CA SER A 41 15.58 1.60 -40.49
C SER A 41 14.25 1.50 -41.26
N SER A 42 13.89 0.29 -41.68
CA SER A 42 12.59 0.01 -42.31
C SER A 42 11.43 -0.10 -41.30
N PHE A 43 11.74 -0.22 -40.01
CA PHE A 43 10.77 -0.32 -38.92
C PHE A 43 11.06 0.70 -37.81
N ARG A 44 9.99 1.13 -37.11
CA ARG A 44 10.07 2.07 -35.99
C ARG A 44 10.71 1.40 -34.77
N LYS A 45 11.83 1.94 -34.28
CA LYS A 45 12.52 1.41 -33.09
C LYS A 45 12.18 2.29 -31.89
N ARG A 46 11.71 1.69 -30.80
CA ARG A 46 11.31 2.40 -29.57
C ARG A 46 12.22 2.02 -28.41
N LYS A 47 12.53 3.00 -27.55
CA LYS A 47 13.18 2.79 -26.25
C LYS A 47 12.20 3.10 -25.12
N PRO A 48 12.22 2.34 -24.02
CA PRO A 48 11.43 2.67 -22.84
C PRO A 48 11.98 3.95 -22.19
N GLY A 49 11.08 4.91 -21.99
CA GLY A 49 11.27 6.16 -21.27
C GLY A 49 10.80 6.05 -19.82
N LEU A 50 10.25 7.14 -19.29
CA LEU A 50 9.84 7.21 -17.90
C LEU A 50 8.61 6.33 -17.64
N LYS A 51 8.57 5.74 -16.44
CA LYS A 51 7.41 4.99 -15.95
C LYS A 51 6.56 5.91 -15.10
N SER A 52 5.25 5.89 -15.29
CA SER A 52 4.28 6.54 -14.41
C SER A 52 3.29 5.52 -13.86
N VAL A 53 2.81 5.79 -12.66
CA VAL A 53 1.78 5.00 -11.98
C VAL A 53 0.73 5.96 -11.50
N GLU A 54 -0.53 5.68 -11.79
CA GLU A 54 -1.64 6.53 -11.41
C GLU A 54 -2.77 5.67 -10.86
N LEU A 55 -3.34 6.11 -9.75
CA LEU A 55 -4.56 5.58 -9.16
C LEU A 55 -5.61 6.66 -9.20
N SER A 56 -6.73 6.38 -9.83
CA SER A 56 -7.90 7.24 -9.82
C SER A 56 -9.09 6.47 -9.30
N GLY A 57 -9.99 7.15 -8.60
CA GLY A 57 -11.20 6.52 -8.13
C GLY A 57 -12.25 7.51 -7.67
N GLY A 58 -13.49 7.15 -7.92
CA GLY A 58 -14.67 7.91 -7.57
C GLY A 58 -15.43 7.27 -6.42
N GLY A 59 -16.20 8.09 -5.72
CA GLY A 59 -17.04 7.61 -4.63
C GLY A 59 -18.06 8.63 -4.16
N PHE A 60 -18.77 8.25 -3.10
CA PHE A 60 -19.76 9.10 -2.46
C PHE A 60 -19.12 9.89 -1.33
N TRP A 61 -19.31 11.20 -1.34
CA TRP A 61 -18.69 12.08 -0.38
C TRP A 61 -19.38 11.96 0.98
N ASN A 62 -18.58 11.91 2.03
CA ASN A 62 -19.06 11.78 3.41
C ASN A 62 -18.33 12.76 4.32
N SER A 63 -19.07 13.78 4.78
CA SER A 63 -18.55 14.91 5.57
C SER A 63 -18.44 14.66 7.07
N SER A 64 -19.08 13.61 7.61
CA SER A 64 -19.60 13.68 8.99
C SER A 64 -18.55 14.12 10.03
N GLU A 65 -18.62 15.38 10.47
CA GLU A 65 -17.81 16.00 11.53
C GLU A 65 -18.28 15.55 12.93
N GLY A 66 -18.83 14.35 13.04
CA GLY A 66 -19.52 13.84 14.23
C GLY A 66 -18.75 12.71 14.91
N VAL A 67 -18.28 12.99 16.12
CA VAL A 67 -17.60 12.11 17.09
C VAL A 67 -16.07 12.06 16.95
N LYS A 68 -15.41 13.04 17.60
CA LYS A 68 -14.03 12.89 18.09
C LYS A 68 -13.94 11.58 18.89
N GLY A 69 -13.19 10.61 18.37
CA GLY A 69 -12.92 9.34 19.08
C GLY A 69 -13.11 8.07 18.24
N THR A 70 -13.78 8.15 17.08
CA THR A 70 -13.89 7.04 16.12
C THR A 70 -13.45 7.52 14.74
N THR A 71 -12.13 7.56 14.52
CA THR A 71 -11.50 7.84 13.21
C THR A 71 -11.71 6.68 12.22
N ARG A 72 -12.97 6.25 12.05
CA ARG A 72 -13.36 5.29 11.03
C ARG A 72 -13.71 6.05 9.76
N GLY A 73 -12.82 5.98 8.78
CA GLY A 73 -13.13 6.06 7.34
C GLY A 73 -14.03 7.22 6.94
N ARG A 74 -13.51 8.44 6.88
CA ARG A 74 -14.17 9.54 6.18
C ARG A 74 -13.17 10.15 5.22
N ILE A 75 -13.52 10.11 3.95
CA ILE A 75 -12.67 10.50 2.81
C ILE A 75 -12.29 11.99 2.85
N ASP A 76 -13.21 12.87 3.25
CA ASP A 76 -13.06 14.32 3.07
C ASP A 76 -11.94 14.97 3.92
N PRO A 77 -11.97 14.90 5.26
CA PRO A 77 -10.91 15.53 6.06
C PRO A 77 -9.53 14.90 5.78
N VAL A 78 -9.51 13.61 5.44
CA VAL A 78 -8.28 12.86 5.15
C VAL A 78 -7.70 13.24 3.78
N ALA A 79 -8.52 13.25 2.74
CA ALA A 79 -8.09 13.56 1.38
C ALA A 79 -7.70 15.04 1.26
N PHE A 80 -8.44 15.93 1.91
CA PHE A 80 -8.15 17.37 1.92
C PHE A 80 -6.86 17.69 2.69
N GLU A 81 -6.66 17.13 3.89
CA GLU A 81 -5.42 17.35 4.67
C GLU A 81 -4.18 16.76 3.99
N ARG A 82 -4.35 15.66 3.25
CA ARG A 82 -3.24 14.96 2.57
C ARG A 82 -3.01 15.38 1.13
N LEU A 83 -3.80 16.31 0.60
CA LEU A 83 -3.60 16.86 -0.73
C LEU A 83 -2.20 17.48 -0.85
N GLY A 84 -1.41 17.04 -1.82
CA GLY A 84 -0.04 17.51 -2.02
C GLY A 84 1.00 17.03 -0.98
N THR A 85 0.62 16.16 -0.05
CA THR A 85 1.59 15.60 0.93
C THR A 85 2.39 14.45 0.33
N THR A 86 3.70 14.45 0.61
CA THR A 86 4.64 13.42 0.14
C THR A 86 4.82 12.31 1.18
N GLY A 87 5.22 11.12 0.72
CA GLY A 87 5.47 9.97 1.62
C GLY A 87 4.24 9.13 1.97
N ASN A 88 3.09 9.36 1.32
CA ASN A 88 1.96 8.46 1.46
C ASN A 88 2.24 7.15 0.71
N VAL A 89 1.72 6.04 1.22
CA VAL A 89 1.72 4.76 0.51
C VAL A 89 0.32 4.49 0.02
N MET A 90 0.21 3.96 -1.20
CA MET A 90 -1.01 3.38 -1.75
C MET A 90 -0.86 1.87 -1.85
N SER A 91 -1.87 1.13 -1.38
CA SER A 91 -1.98 -0.32 -1.54
C SER A 91 -3.36 -0.68 -2.07
N VAL A 92 -3.41 -1.40 -3.18
CA VAL A 92 -4.66 -1.86 -3.82
C VAL A 92 -4.71 -3.38 -3.80
N LEU A 93 -5.79 -3.93 -3.24
CA LEU A 93 -6.07 -5.35 -3.14
C LEU A 93 -7.35 -5.67 -3.94
N PRO A 94 -7.23 -6.19 -5.17
CA PRO A 94 -8.39 -6.42 -6.04
C PRO A 94 -9.32 -7.54 -5.58
N ASN A 95 -8.86 -8.44 -4.70
CA ASN A 95 -9.61 -9.61 -4.23
C ASN A 95 -9.76 -9.65 -2.71
N GLY A 96 -9.94 -8.49 -2.08
CA GLY A 96 -10.06 -8.35 -0.63
C GLY A 96 -8.76 -8.56 0.15
N ALA A 97 -8.85 -8.45 1.48
CA ALA A 97 -7.70 -8.49 2.38
C ALA A 97 -7.49 -9.84 3.08
N SER A 98 -7.78 -10.95 2.41
CA SER A 98 -7.29 -12.25 2.89
C SER A 98 -5.75 -12.28 2.86
N LEU A 99 -5.15 -12.88 3.89
CA LEU A 99 -3.70 -13.06 3.96
C LEU A 99 -3.22 -13.84 2.72
N GLY A 100 -2.15 -13.37 2.08
CA GLY A 100 -1.64 -13.95 0.83
C GLY A 100 -2.31 -13.42 -0.45
N SER A 101 -3.35 -12.58 -0.35
CA SER A 101 -3.96 -11.92 -1.52
C SER A 101 -2.94 -11.08 -2.27
N VAL A 102 -3.11 -11.04 -3.60
CA VAL A 102 -2.29 -10.17 -4.47
C VAL A 102 -2.51 -8.71 -4.09
N VAL A 103 -1.42 -7.98 -3.95
CA VAL A 103 -1.45 -6.54 -3.67
C VAL A 103 -0.54 -5.79 -4.62
N TYR A 104 -1.00 -4.59 -4.99
CA TYR A 104 -0.24 -3.60 -5.73
C TYR A 104 0.10 -2.45 -4.79
N VAL A 105 1.38 -2.12 -4.65
CA VAL A 105 1.85 -1.11 -3.70
C VAL A 105 2.78 -0.12 -4.41
N ALA A 106 2.59 1.16 -4.17
CA ALA A 106 3.49 2.22 -4.60
C ALA A 106 3.53 3.35 -3.55
N PRO A 107 4.63 4.12 -3.44
CA PRO A 107 4.59 5.41 -2.77
C PRO A 107 3.83 6.38 -3.66
N SER A 108 2.91 7.14 -3.10
CA SER A 108 2.03 8.03 -3.84
C SER A 108 1.90 9.42 -3.23
N ILE A 109 1.53 10.38 -4.06
CA ILE A 109 1.06 11.70 -3.65
C ILE A 109 -0.39 11.82 -4.11
N ILE A 110 -1.28 12.28 -3.22
CA ILE A 110 -2.64 12.66 -3.63
C ILE A 110 -2.49 13.97 -4.40
N ALA A 111 -2.69 13.91 -5.71
CA ALA A 111 -2.46 15.02 -6.62
C ALA A 111 -3.72 15.88 -6.75
N GLU A 112 -4.88 15.24 -6.80
CA GLU A 112 -6.16 15.92 -7.01
C GLU A 112 -7.24 15.33 -6.12
N TYR A 113 -8.08 16.21 -5.59
CA TYR A 113 -9.30 15.88 -4.87
C TYR A 113 -10.37 16.88 -5.28
N SER A 114 -11.44 16.40 -5.90
CA SER A 114 -12.53 17.23 -6.42
C SER A 114 -13.88 16.72 -5.90
N PRO A 115 -14.39 17.28 -4.79
CA PRO A 115 -15.76 17.04 -4.34
C PRO A 115 -16.75 17.84 -5.20
N GLY A 116 -17.84 17.22 -5.64
CA GLY A 116 -18.83 17.88 -6.49
C GLY A 116 -20.09 17.05 -6.73
N GLY A 117 -21.18 17.73 -7.10
CA GLY A 117 -22.45 17.10 -7.45
C GLY A 117 -23.43 18.11 -8.04
N SER A 118 -24.42 17.61 -8.78
CA SER A 118 -25.53 18.40 -9.33
C SER A 118 -26.73 18.40 -8.37
N ILE A 119 -27.62 19.39 -8.51
CA ILE A 119 -28.87 19.42 -7.75
C ILE A 119 -29.70 18.18 -8.10
N GLY A 120 -30.02 17.36 -7.10
CA GLY A 120 -30.78 16.12 -7.27
C GLY A 120 -29.94 14.84 -7.26
N ASP A 121 -28.61 14.95 -7.34
CA ASP A 121 -27.69 13.80 -7.29
C ASP A 121 -27.05 13.62 -5.90
N MET A 122 -26.57 12.40 -5.63
CA MET A 122 -25.73 12.16 -4.45
C MET A 122 -24.39 12.88 -4.62
N PHE A 123 -23.97 13.63 -3.60
CA PHE A 123 -22.72 14.37 -3.63
C PHE A 123 -21.54 13.40 -3.73
N GLY A 124 -20.75 13.53 -4.80
CA GLY A 124 -19.64 12.65 -5.12
C GLY A 124 -18.28 13.29 -4.86
N TYR A 125 -17.24 12.48 -4.95
CA TYR A 125 -15.87 12.95 -5.01
C TYR A 125 -15.07 12.14 -6.04
N ASN A 126 -14.04 12.76 -6.58
CA ASN A 126 -12.99 12.08 -7.33
C ASN A 126 -11.64 12.32 -6.64
N ILE A 127 -10.81 11.29 -6.56
CA ILE A 127 -9.45 11.36 -6.03
C ILE A 127 -8.46 10.74 -7.02
N THR A 128 -7.37 11.48 -7.27
CA THR A 128 -6.26 11.01 -8.10
C THR A 128 -4.97 11.01 -7.28
N ALA A 129 -4.33 9.85 -7.23
CA ALA A 129 -3.05 9.64 -6.57
C ALA A 129 -1.98 9.22 -7.59
N ASN A 130 -0.88 9.96 -7.63
CA ASN A 130 0.23 9.70 -8.53
C ASN A 130 1.36 8.99 -7.79
N GLY A 131 1.85 7.89 -8.37
CA GLY A 131 2.97 7.12 -7.84
C GLY A 131 4.31 7.84 -8.08
N GLN A 132 5.13 7.92 -7.03
CA GLN A 132 6.48 8.49 -7.12
C GLN A 132 7.53 7.48 -7.62
N GLU A 133 7.21 6.19 -7.54
CA GLU A 133 8.10 5.11 -7.99
C GLU A 133 7.31 4.05 -8.77
N SER A 134 8.05 3.09 -9.36
CA SER A 134 7.50 1.95 -10.09
C SER A 134 6.55 1.12 -9.22
N LEU A 135 5.47 0.59 -9.80
CA LEU A 135 4.49 -0.22 -9.09
C LEU A 135 5.09 -1.54 -8.61
N GLY A 136 4.95 -1.83 -7.32
CA GLY A 136 5.29 -3.12 -6.74
C GLY A 136 4.10 -4.08 -6.78
N ARG A 137 4.32 -5.34 -7.18
CA ARG A 137 3.31 -6.41 -7.08
C ARG A 137 3.77 -7.46 -6.09
N GLY A 138 2.89 -7.87 -5.17
CA GLY A 138 3.18 -8.99 -4.27
C GLY A 138 1.98 -9.45 -3.47
N VAL A 139 2.19 -9.70 -2.18
CA VAL A 139 1.21 -10.32 -1.28
C VAL A 139 0.97 -9.54 0.00
N LEU A 140 -0.25 -9.63 0.52
CA LEU A 140 -0.62 -9.17 1.85
C LEU A 140 -0.04 -10.12 2.92
N LEU A 141 0.82 -9.61 3.80
CA LEU A 141 1.43 -10.42 4.87
C LEU A 141 0.66 -10.37 6.18
N ARG A 142 -0.02 -9.25 6.45
CA ARG A 142 -0.78 -9.06 7.67
C ARG A 142 -1.90 -8.05 7.48
N GLU A 143 -3.06 -8.36 8.05
CA GLU A 143 -4.17 -7.44 8.29
C GLU A 143 -4.68 -7.67 9.72
N GLY A 144 -5.18 -6.62 10.37
CA GLY A 144 -5.87 -6.72 11.65
C GLY A 144 -5.05 -6.21 12.84
N LEU A 145 -5.44 -6.63 14.04
CA LEU A 145 -4.79 -6.19 15.28
C LEU A 145 -3.34 -6.68 15.31
N ALA A 146 -2.41 -5.75 15.42
CA ALA A 146 -1.00 -6.03 15.63
C ALA A 146 -0.85 -6.83 16.92
N SER A 147 -0.04 -7.88 16.86
CA SER A 147 0.33 -8.69 18.00
C SER A 147 1.82 -8.98 17.94
N SER A 148 2.46 -9.20 19.08
CA SER A 148 3.91 -9.47 19.15
C SER A 148 4.36 -10.78 18.47
N LYS A 149 3.40 -11.54 17.92
CA LYS A 149 3.63 -12.78 17.17
C LYS A 149 3.98 -12.50 15.70
N ALA A 150 4.83 -13.33 15.11
CA ALA A 150 5.11 -13.29 13.68
C ALA A 150 3.87 -13.73 12.87
N SER A 151 3.69 -13.15 11.68
CA SER A 151 2.65 -13.55 10.73
C SER A 151 2.98 -14.88 10.06
N THR A 152 1.99 -15.45 9.38
CA THR A 152 2.18 -16.58 8.46
C THR A 152 3.22 -16.25 7.40
N ALA A 153 4.05 -17.23 7.08
CA ALA A 153 5.04 -17.16 6.01
C ALA A 153 4.35 -17.31 4.65
N PHE A 154 4.63 -16.40 3.73
CA PHE A 154 4.17 -16.52 2.34
C PHE A 154 5.34 -16.65 1.39
N ASN A 155 5.17 -17.51 0.39
CA ASN A 155 6.14 -17.65 -0.69
C ASN A 155 5.89 -16.53 -1.71
N ILE A 156 6.86 -15.65 -1.89
CA ILE A 156 6.81 -14.54 -2.87
C ILE A 156 7.61 -14.92 -4.13
N GLY A 157 8.22 -16.11 -4.14
CA GLY A 157 9.13 -16.58 -5.18
C GLY A 157 10.53 -16.02 -4.99
N VAL A 158 11.54 -16.76 -5.47
CA VAL A 158 12.91 -16.24 -5.53
C VAL A 158 13.01 -15.33 -6.75
N ASP A 159 13.47 -14.11 -6.56
CA ASP A 159 13.77 -13.24 -7.68
C ASP A 159 15.22 -13.41 -8.15
N THR A 160 15.36 -13.80 -9.41
CA THR A 160 16.63 -13.96 -10.12
C THR A 160 17.00 -12.71 -10.93
N THR A 161 16.17 -11.66 -10.91
CA THR A 161 16.28 -10.50 -11.81
C THR A 161 16.66 -9.17 -11.10
N ASN A 162 17.22 -9.21 -9.88
CA ASN A 162 17.62 -8.02 -9.10
C ASN A 162 16.51 -6.98 -8.83
N ARG A 163 15.24 -7.38 -8.77
CA ARG A 163 14.09 -6.52 -8.49
C ARG A 163 14.03 -6.15 -7.01
N LYS A 164 13.77 -4.90 -6.70
CA LYS A 164 13.71 -4.45 -5.30
C LYS A 164 12.51 -5.08 -4.60
N ILE A 165 12.71 -5.62 -3.41
CA ILE A 165 11.58 -5.94 -2.52
C ILE A 165 11.09 -4.61 -1.97
N VAL A 166 9.79 -4.36 -2.05
CA VAL A 166 9.14 -3.15 -1.54
C VAL A 166 8.07 -3.51 -0.54
N THR A 167 7.82 -2.62 0.40
CA THR A 167 6.81 -2.81 1.44
C THR A 167 6.08 -1.51 1.74
N GLY A 168 4.75 -1.62 1.79
CA GLY A 168 3.86 -0.66 2.41
C GLY A 168 3.43 -1.12 3.79
N ILE A 169 3.55 -0.25 4.79
CA ILE A 169 2.97 -0.46 6.13
C ILE A 169 1.93 0.62 6.35
N HIS A 170 0.72 0.23 6.70
CA HIS A 170 -0.39 1.15 7.00
C HIS A 170 -0.89 0.91 8.42
N VAL A 171 -0.98 1.96 9.22
CA VAL A 171 -1.59 1.92 10.57
C VAL A 171 -2.99 2.53 10.47
N LEU A 172 -4.00 1.65 10.47
CA LEU A 172 -5.40 2.01 10.26
C LEU A 172 -6.05 2.61 11.50
N GLU A 173 -5.74 2.06 12.67
CA GLU A 173 -6.32 2.51 13.93
C GLU A 173 -5.29 2.34 15.06
N SER A 174 -5.33 3.23 16.04
CA SER A 174 -4.65 3.06 17.32
C SER A 174 -5.63 3.38 18.44
N SER A 175 -5.78 2.48 19.41
CA SER A 175 -6.61 2.65 20.59
C SER A 175 -5.76 2.48 21.84
N GLY A 176 -6.03 3.25 22.90
CA GLY A 176 -5.30 3.24 24.17
C GLY A 176 -4.63 4.58 24.52
N ALA A 177 -4.13 4.71 25.75
CA ALA A 177 -3.52 5.93 26.29
C ALA A 177 -2.31 6.43 25.45
N SER A 178 -2.04 7.73 25.53
CA SER A 178 -0.99 8.44 24.77
C SER A 178 0.41 7.87 25.04
N GLY A 179 1.26 7.78 23.99
CA GLY A 179 2.68 7.43 24.12
C GLY A 179 3.07 5.96 23.85
N GLY A 180 2.78 5.44 22.65
CA GLY A 180 3.25 4.10 22.26
C GLY A 180 3.55 4.01 20.77
N SER A 181 4.56 3.23 20.41
CA SER A 181 5.04 3.01 19.05
C SER A 181 4.81 1.57 18.59
N ILE A 182 4.71 1.37 17.28
CA ILE A 182 4.72 0.04 16.69
C ILE A 182 5.97 -0.11 15.83
N SER A 183 6.72 -1.19 16.04
CA SER A 183 7.80 -1.58 15.15
C SER A 183 7.37 -2.78 14.32
N VAL A 184 7.52 -2.67 13.01
CA VAL A 184 7.25 -3.74 12.05
C VAL A 184 8.58 -4.17 11.44
N ILE A 185 8.92 -5.45 11.61
CA ILE A 185 10.11 -6.07 11.06
C ILE A 185 9.68 -7.06 10.00
N ILE A 186 10.25 -6.94 8.81
CA ILE A 186 10.00 -7.87 7.71
C ILE A 186 11.16 -8.82 7.65
N GLN A 187 10.84 -10.11 7.75
CA GLN A 187 11.80 -11.19 7.81
C GLN A 187 11.67 -12.06 6.57
N ALA A 188 12.81 -12.45 6.02
CA ALA A 188 12.87 -13.36 4.90
C ALA A 188 13.71 -14.60 5.23
N SER A 189 13.35 -15.74 4.61
CA SER A 189 14.01 -17.03 4.76
C SER A 189 13.91 -17.85 3.47
N THR A 190 14.79 -18.83 3.36
CA THR A 190 14.80 -19.88 2.32
C THR A 190 13.80 -21.00 2.62
N VAL A 191 13.27 -21.10 3.86
CA VAL A 191 12.43 -22.22 4.32
C VAL A 191 11.13 -21.71 4.95
N ILE A 192 10.01 -22.38 4.65
CA ILE A 192 8.65 -22.03 5.10
C ILE A 192 8.49 -21.94 6.62
N GLY A 193 9.25 -22.74 7.38
CA GLY A 193 9.23 -22.77 8.84
C GLY A 193 10.15 -21.75 9.52
N PHE A 194 10.96 -21.01 8.76
CA PHE A 194 12.00 -20.12 9.32
C PHE A 194 12.91 -20.85 10.33
N THR A 195 13.22 -22.12 10.06
CA THR A 195 14.14 -22.95 10.86
C THR A 195 15.57 -22.48 10.61
N GLY A 196 15.98 -21.42 11.29
CA GLY A 196 17.27 -20.73 11.15
C GLY A 196 17.16 -19.26 11.57
N THR A 197 18.27 -18.50 11.56
CA THR A 197 18.22 -17.07 11.87
C THR A 197 17.57 -16.30 10.69
N PRO A 198 16.34 -15.79 10.83
CA PRO A 198 15.68 -15.04 9.76
C PRO A 198 16.49 -13.80 9.40
N LYS A 199 16.70 -13.54 8.11
CA LYS A 199 17.27 -12.25 7.70
C LYS A 199 16.22 -11.17 7.87
N LYS A 200 16.56 -10.12 8.61
CA LYS A 200 15.76 -8.90 8.69
C LYS A 200 15.99 -8.13 7.38
N LEU A 201 14.95 -8.01 6.56
CA LEU A 201 14.99 -7.16 5.37
C LEU A 201 14.83 -5.70 5.78
N TYR A 202 13.90 -5.43 6.71
CA TYR A 202 13.63 -4.09 7.22
C TYR A 202 13.15 -4.10 8.65
N SER A 203 13.29 -2.96 9.30
CA SER A 203 12.58 -2.57 10.49
C SER A 203 12.10 -1.14 10.33
N ALA A 204 10.79 -0.93 10.36
CA ALA A 204 10.19 0.40 10.45
C ALA A 204 9.60 0.57 11.84
N ALA A 205 9.94 1.65 12.53
CA ALA A 205 9.26 2.07 13.75
C ALA A 205 8.34 3.23 13.40
N ILE A 206 7.03 3.04 13.60
CA ILE A 206 6.04 4.09 13.49
C ILE A 206 5.83 4.62 14.91
N THR A 207 6.50 5.73 15.18
CA THR A 207 6.54 6.39 16.48
C THR A 207 5.57 7.55 16.48
N THR A 208 4.27 7.27 16.49
CA THR A 208 3.26 8.31 16.72
C THR A 208 1.93 7.64 17.04
N GLY A 209 1.28 8.10 18.12
CA GLY A 209 -0.11 7.78 18.41
C GLY A 209 -1.09 8.52 17.49
N ILE A 210 -0.75 8.64 16.21
CA ILE A 210 -1.56 9.33 15.21
C ILE A 210 -2.07 8.26 14.23
N VAL A 211 -3.39 8.15 14.16
CA VAL A 211 -4.12 7.36 13.18
C VAL A 211 -3.76 7.86 11.77
N GLY A 212 -3.55 6.99 10.79
CA GLY A 212 -3.20 7.42 9.41
C GLY A 212 -1.69 7.58 9.16
N GLY A 213 -0.87 6.70 9.73
CA GLY A 213 0.56 6.60 9.41
C GLY A 213 0.81 5.55 8.33
N SER A 214 1.49 5.92 7.25
CA SER A 214 2.03 4.96 6.28
C SER A 214 3.53 5.08 6.12
N VAL A 215 4.22 3.96 6.00
CA VAL A 215 5.67 3.93 5.77
C VAL A 215 5.98 3.04 4.57
N TRP A 216 6.72 3.61 3.62
CA TRP A 216 7.33 2.92 2.49
C TRP A 216 8.73 2.43 2.87
N CYS A 217 9.07 1.20 2.53
CA CYS A 217 10.41 0.65 2.68
C CYS A 217 10.81 -0.12 1.41
N SER A 218 11.99 0.18 0.85
CA SER A 218 12.53 -0.48 -0.35
C SER A 218 13.99 -0.93 -0.16
N THR A 219 14.36 -2.10 -0.72
CA THR A 219 15.65 -2.75 -0.43
C THR A 219 16.56 -2.28 -1.53
N LYS A 220 17.77 -1.84 -1.16
CA LYS A 220 18.72 -1.36 -2.16
C LYS A 220 19.11 -2.44 -3.18
N ASN A 221 19.11 -3.73 -2.80
CA ASN A 221 19.25 -4.92 -3.67
C ASN A 221 18.70 -6.18 -2.95
N PRO A 222 17.77 -6.98 -3.51
CA PRO A 222 17.42 -8.27 -2.89
C PRO A 222 18.63 -9.21 -2.95
N THR A 223 18.83 -9.99 -1.89
CA THR A 223 19.72 -11.17 -1.98
C THR A 223 18.95 -12.27 -2.70
N THR A 224 19.55 -12.83 -3.75
CA THR A 224 18.99 -13.80 -4.73
C THR A 224 18.56 -15.16 -4.17
N SER A 225 18.23 -15.27 -2.88
CA SER A 225 18.07 -16.56 -2.21
C SER A 225 16.86 -16.68 -1.28
N TYR A 226 16.01 -15.67 -1.13
CA TYR A 226 14.87 -15.75 -0.21
C TYR A 226 13.54 -15.94 -0.94
N SER A 227 12.85 -17.04 -0.63
CA SER A 227 11.53 -17.37 -1.20
C SER A 227 10.38 -17.01 -0.26
N TYR A 228 10.62 -17.06 1.06
CA TYR A 228 9.57 -16.90 2.07
C TYR A 228 9.75 -15.60 2.83
N VAL A 229 8.66 -14.85 3.00
CA VAL A 229 8.63 -13.60 3.75
C VAL A 229 7.50 -13.62 4.79
N ARG A 230 7.75 -13.02 5.95
CA ARG A 230 6.76 -12.80 7.01
C ARG A 230 6.96 -11.44 7.69
N ALA A 231 5.89 -10.90 8.28
CA ALA A 231 5.93 -9.69 9.08
C ALA A 231 5.91 -10.03 10.57
N LYS A 232 6.84 -9.49 11.34
CA LYS A 232 6.83 -9.52 12.81
C LYS A 232 6.56 -8.11 13.31
N THR A 233 5.43 -7.93 13.99
CA THR A 233 5.12 -6.65 14.66
C THR A 233 5.50 -6.76 16.12
N SER A 234 6.03 -5.69 16.70
CA SER A 234 6.22 -5.52 18.14
C SER A 234 5.66 -4.17 18.56
N GLN A 235 4.83 -4.17 19.59
CA GLN A 235 4.28 -2.94 20.16
C GLN A 235 5.15 -2.52 21.34
N ASN A 236 5.43 -1.23 21.44
CA ASN A 236 6.13 -0.65 22.57
C ASN A 236 5.22 0.42 23.19
N GLY A 237 4.72 0.16 24.40
CA GLY A 237 3.72 0.99 25.08
C GLY A 237 3.02 0.22 26.20
N THR A 238 2.20 0.93 26.97
CA THR A 238 1.36 0.37 28.04
C THR A 238 0.41 -0.70 27.48
N SER A 239 0.16 -1.76 28.28
CA SER A 239 -0.47 -3.02 27.87
C SER A 239 -1.84 -2.93 27.19
N ASP A 240 -2.52 -1.78 27.27
CA ASP A 240 -3.84 -1.55 26.68
C ASP A 240 -3.81 -0.99 25.26
N LYS A 241 -2.63 -0.66 24.72
CA LYS A 241 -2.54 -0.05 23.40
C LYS A 241 -2.68 -1.10 22.29
N LYS A 242 -3.73 -0.97 21.47
CA LYS A 242 -3.98 -1.85 20.32
C LYS A 242 -3.88 -1.07 19.02
N PHE A 243 -3.10 -1.59 18.08
CA PHE A 243 -2.96 -1.01 16.73
C PHE A 243 -3.55 -1.96 15.70
N LYS A 244 -4.34 -1.45 14.75
CA LYS A 244 -4.75 -2.20 13.55
C LYS A 244 -3.80 -1.85 12.42
N VAL A 245 -3.13 -2.86 11.85
CA VAL A 245 -2.05 -2.65 10.87
C VAL A 245 -2.23 -3.54 9.66
N VAL A 246 -1.91 -2.98 8.49
CA VAL A 246 -1.82 -3.70 7.23
C VAL A 246 -0.38 -3.65 6.75
N VAL A 247 0.17 -4.82 6.43
CA VAL A 247 1.55 -4.97 5.92
C VAL A 247 1.51 -5.70 4.58
N THR A 248 2.01 -5.02 3.55
CA THR A 248 2.01 -5.50 2.17
C THR A 248 3.44 -5.57 1.66
N VAL A 249 3.82 -6.66 1.00
CA VAL A 249 5.16 -6.82 0.42
C VAL A 249 5.05 -7.19 -1.04
N GLY A 250 5.90 -6.63 -1.89
CA GLY A 250 5.99 -7.04 -3.28
C GLY A 250 7.35 -6.81 -3.92
N TYR A 251 7.45 -7.20 -5.20
CA TYR A 251 8.60 -6.94 -6.04
C TYR A 251 8.33 -5.76 -6.96
N GLN A 252 9.33 -4.88 -7.06
CA GLN A 252 9.32 -3.70 -7.93
C GLN A 252 10.40 -3.85 -9.01
N LYS A 253 10.02 -3.63 -10.27
CA LYS A 253 10.90 -3.65 -11.45
C LYS A 253 11.47 -2.28 -11.79
#